data_AF-A0AAP2UW65-F1
#
_entry.id   AF-A0AAP2UW65-F1
#
_cell.length_a   1.000
_cell.length_b   1.000
_cell.length_c   1.000
_cell.angle_alpha   90.00
_cell.angle_beta   90.00
_cell.angle_gamma   90.00
#
_symmetry.space_group_name_H-M   'P 1'
#
loop_
_entity.id
_entity.type
_entity.pdbx_description
1 polymer ?
#
loop_
_entity_poly.entity_id
_entity_poly.type
_entity_poly.pdbx_seq_one_letter_code
_entity_poly.pdbx_strand_id
1 'polypeptide(L)'
;MTTEPAPQLSPDSSPAAAPVFGTVAAASVMAECLSVQSQVHPRSALARCFGRSPLSEDSRSWYLGTLGELDAATRLESLDEGWAVLHSVPIGTRGSDIDHVVVGAAGVFTINTKLHEGARIWVGSRRLLVNGQKTDHLRNTRYEIERTRKLLSTAAGIDVPVRGAIVIVGAKEITIREQPEDVAVLAAPQLLRWLKKQKPLLNPAKLTAVTAVVRDEATWSSQPQPLVDAQRFSELRREVESARRIRMLWGGVLLVAILSVGVPFAVDLYTRVFGS
;
A
#
# COMPACT_ATOMS: atom_id res chain seq x y z
N MET A 1 -17.13 -16.16 53.79
CA MET A 1 -17.46 -15.01 52.92
C MET A 1 -16.23 -14.12 52.86
N THR A 2 -15.33 -14.44 51.95
CA THR A 2 -14.06 -13.73 51.73
C THR A 2 -14.27 -12.82 50.52
N THR A 3 -14.31 -11.52 50.76
CA THR A 3 -14.41 -10.49 49.72
C THR A 3 -13.04 -10.31 49.08
N GLU A 4 -12.91 -10.72 47.83
CA GLU A 4 -11.73 -10.50 46.98
C GLU A 4 -11.66 -9.01 46.59
N PRO A 5 -10.51 -8.32 46.74
CA PRO A 5 -10.41 -6.92 46.37
C PRO A 5 -10.33 -6.79 44.84
N ALA A 6 -11.06 -5.83 44.28
CA ALA A 6 -11.08 -5.53 42.86
C ALA A 6 -9.67 -5.13 42.34
N PRO A 7 -9.30 -5.54 41.12
CA PRO A 7 -8.00 -5.21 40.55
C PRO A 7 -7.90 -3.69 40.31
N GLN A 8 -6.87 -3.08 40.90
CA GLN A 8 -6.52 -1.68 40.66
C GLN A 8 -6.00 -1.52 39.22
N LEU A 9 -6.71 -0.74 38.42
CA LEU A 9 -6.26 -0.28 37.10
C LEU A 9 -4.98 0.54 37.25
N SER A 10 -3.94 0.16 36.50
CA SER A 10 -2.66 0.86 36.44
C SER A 10 -2.83 2.30 35.91
N PRO A 11 -2.13 3.31 36.45
CA PRO A 11 -2.37 4.73 36.14
C PRO A 11 -1.73 5.23 34.82
N ASP A 12 -1.17 4.37 33.97
CA ASP A 12 -0.29 4.80 32.86
C ASP A 12 -0.88 4.78 31.44
N SER A 13 -2.16 4.45 31.26
CA SER A 13 -2.82 4.60 29.97
C SER A 13 -3.46 5.98 29.83
N SER A 14 -2.62 7.01 29.75
CA SER A 14 -3.04 8.28 29.17
C SER A 14 -3.44 8.00 27.71
N PRO A 15 -4.65 8.38 27.24
CA PRO A 15 -5.03 8.12 25.85
C PRO A 15 -4.04 8.84 24.95
N ALA A 16 -3.34 8.07 24.09
CA ALA A 16 -2.48 8.64 23.06
C ALA A 16 -3.30 9.69 22.29
N ALA A 17 -2.75 10.91 22.15
CA ALA A 17 -3.41 11.96 21.39
C ALA A 17 -3.79 11.44 20.01
N ALA A 18 -4.99 11.79 19.53
CA ALA A 18 -5.43 11.38 18.21
C ALA A 18 -4.39 11.81 17.15
N PRO A 19 -4.09 10.95 16.15
CA PRO A 19 -3.11 11.27 15.14
C PRO A 19 -3.51 12.54 14.39
N VAL A 20 -2.51 13.37 14.06
CA VAL A 20 -2.73 14.57 13.24
C VAL A 20 -3.19 14.14 11.85
N PHE A 21 -4.18 14.84 11.29
CA PHE A 21 -4.72 14.58 9.97
C PHE A 21 -3.62 14.39 8.91
N GLY A 22 -3.74 13.33 8.12
CA GLY A 22 -2.83 13.06 7.01
C GLY A 22 -1.46 12.51 7.40
N THR A 23 -1.18 12.24 8.69
CA THR A 23 0.15 11.75 9.12
C THR A 23 0.31 10.24 9.08
N VAL A 24 -0.78 9.48 9.17
CA VAL A 24 -0.72 8.01 9.22
C VAL A 24 -0.89 7.44 7.82
N ALA A 25 0.19 6.89 7.26
CA ALA A 25 0.15 6.19 5.99
C ALA A 25 -0.70 4.93 6.05
N ALA A 26 -1.42 4.65 4.98
CA ALA A 26 -2.21 3.42 4.81
C ALA A 26 -3.27 3.21 5.90
N ALA A 27 -3.77 4.28 6.52
CA ALA A 27 -4.66 4.19 7.66
C ALA A 27 -5.97 3.46 7.28
N SER A 28 -6.64 3.90 6.22
CA SER A 28 -7.92 3.32 5.80
C SER A 28 -7.78 1.85 5.41
N VAL A 29 -6.77 1.52 4.59
CA VAL A 29 -6.54 0.13 4.17
C VAL A 29 -6.07 -0.77 5.31
N MET A 30 -5.33 -0.25 6.29
CA MET A 30 -4.99 -0.99 7.52
C MET A 30 -6.24 -1.29 8.35
N ALA A 31 -7.09 -0.29 8.57
CA ALA A 31 -8.33 -0.46 9.32
C ALA A 31 -9.21 -1.53 8.67
N GLU A 32 -9.36 -1.49 7.35
CA GLU A 32 -10.15 -2.46 6.60
C GLU A 32 -9.50 -3.85 6.60
N CYS A 33 -8.16 -3.93 6.46
CA CYS A 33 -7.42 -5.18 6.58
C CYS A 33 -7.66 -5.84 7.94
N LEU A 34 -7.58 -5.08 9.03
CA LEU A 34 -7.79 -5.59 10.39
C LEU A 34 -9.25 -5.96 10.64
N SER A 35 -10.19 -5.16 10.13
CA SER A 35 -11.63 -5.42 10.19
C SER A 35 -11.97 -6.76 9.54
N VAL A 36 -11.57 -6.97 8.29
CA VAL A 36 -11.80 -8.24 7.57
C VAL A 36 -11.05 -9.39 8.23
N GLN A 37 -9.81 -9.16 8.66
CA GLN A 37 -9.01 -10.19 9.33
C GLN A 37 -9.59 -10.64 10.67
N SER A 38 -10.29 -9.77 11.40
CA SER A 38 -10.91 -10.10 12.69
C SER A 38 -11.99 -11.19 12.57
N GLN A 39 -12.55 -11.37 11.37
CA GLN A 39 -13.58 -12.37 11.07
C GLN A 39 -12.97 -13.74 10.70
N VAL A 40 -11.66 -13.83 10.55
CA VAL A 40 -10.97 -15.06 10.15
C VAL A 40 -10.67 -15.94 11.36
N HIS A 41 -11.07 -17.21 11.31
CA HIS A 41 -10.78 -18.17 12.37
C HIS A 41 -9.27 -18.34 12.63
N PRO A 42 -8.84 -18.42 13.90
CA PRO A 42 -7.45 -18.67 14.25
C PRO A 42 -6.91 -19.97 13.65
N ARG A 43 -5.67 -19.92 13.17
CA ARG A 43 -4.96 -21.12 12.66
C ARG A 43 -4.68 -22.11 13.80
N SER A 44 -4.89 -23.39 13.52
CA SER A 44 -4.45 -24.48 14.41
C SER A 44 -2.91 -24.57 14.49
N ALA A 45 -2.40 -25.24 15.53
CA ALA A 45 -0.96 -25.45 15.69
C ALA A 45 -0.35 -26.17 14.46
N LEU A 46 -1.02 -27.21 13.95
CA LEU A 46 -0.60 -27.93 12.74
C LEU A 46 -0.53 -27.01 11.52
N ALA A 47 -1.53 -26.15 11.31
CA ALA A 47 -1.55 -25.20 10.20
C ALA A 47 -0.39 -24.19 10.28
N ARG A 48 0.00 -23.77 11.49
CA ARG A 48 1.19 -22.92 11.70
C ARG A 48 2.47 -23.66 11.37
N CYS A 49 2.60 -24.93 11.80
CA CYS A 49 3.75 -25.77 11.53
C CYS A 49 4.00 -25.96 10.02
N PHE A 50 2.95 -26.02 9.20
CA PHE A 50 3.07 -26.10 7.72
C PHE A 50 3.11 -24.73 7.01
N GLY A 51 3.16 -23.62 7.76
CA GLY A 51 3.28 -22.29 7.16
C GLY A 51 2.02 -21.83 6.42
N ARG A 52 0.83 -22.28 6.85
CA ARG A 52 -0.45 -21.75 6.33
C ARG A 52 -0.56 -20.26 6.68
N SER A 53 -0.88 -19.43 5.69
CA SER A 53 -1.08 -17.99 5.86
C SER A 53 -2.21 -17.71 6.86
N PRO A 54 -2.09 -16.69 7.73
CA PRO A 54 -3.22 -16.22 8.55
C PRO A 54 -4.28 -15.48 7.74
N LEU A 55 -3.94 -14.98 6.55
CA LEU A 55 -4.83 -14.18 5.70
C LEU A 55 -5.86 -15.07 4.99
N SER A 56 -7.10 -14.57 4.90
CA SER A 56 -8.11 -15.04 3.95
C SER A 56 -7.84 -14.47 2.55
N GLU A 57 -8.62 -14.87 1.55
CA GLU A 57 -8.56 -14.25 0.22
C GLU A 57 -8.92 -12.76 0.28
N ASP A 58 -9.97 -12.42 1.04
CA ASP A 58 -10.44 -11.05 1.23
C ASP A 58 -9.40 -10.18 1.96
N SER A 59 -8.89 -10.64 3.12
CA SER A 59 -7.92 -9.86 3.91
C SER A 59 -6.57 -9.74 3.21
N ARG A 60 -6.23 -10.68 2.31
CA ARG A 60 -5.00 -10.60 1.52
C ARG A 60 -4.99 -9.40 0.59
N SER A 61 -6.11 -9.07 -0.04
CA SER A 61 -6.18 -7.91 -0.94
C SER A 61 -5.87 -6.61 -0.19
N TRP A 62 -6.50 -6.41 0.96
CA TRP A 62 -6.27 -5.28 1.86
C TRP A 62 -4.85 -5.26 2.42
N TYR A 63 -4.33 -6.40 2.88
CA TYR A 63 -2.96 -6.53 3.36
C TYR A 63 -1.94 -6.09 2.30
N LEU A 64 -2.11 -6.54 1.05
CA LEU A 64 -1.24 -6.13 -0.07
C LEU A 64 -1.40 -4.65 -0.39
N GLY A 65 -2.63 -4.10 -0.32
CA GLY A 65 -2.89 -2.66 -0.44
C GLY A 65 -2.09 -1.86 0.60
N THR A 66 -2.19 -2.23 1.87
CA THR A 66 -1.42 -1.62 2.96
C THR A 66 0.08 -1.66 2.70
N LEU A 67 0.62 -2.82 2.30
CA LEU A 67 2.06 -2.93 2.02
C LEU A 67 2.51 -2.03 0.86
N GLY A 68 1.64 -1.85 -0.14
CA GLY A 68 1.89 -0.93 -1.25
C GLY A 68 1.99 0.50 -0.75
N GLU A 69 0.96 0.99 -0.07
CA GLU A 69 0.92 2.35 0.46
C GLU A 69 2.05 2.65 1.45
N LEU A 70 2.44 1.69 2.28
CA LEU A 70 3.60 1.83 3.16
C LEU A 70 4.93 1.94 2.36
N ASP A 71 5.12 1.17 1.29
CA ASP A 71 6.32 1.31 0.43
C ASP A 71 6.39 2.70 -0.22
N ALA A 72 5.27 3.22 -0.72
CA ALA A 72 5.22 4.56 -1.29
C ALA A 72 5.44 5.63 -0.21
N ALA A 73 4.83 5.52 0.96
CA ALA A 73 5.03 6.43 2.08
C ALA A 73 6.49 6.51 2.53
N THR A 74 7.16 5.37 2.74
CA THR A 74 8.59 5.32 3.10
C THR A 74 9.48 6.02 2.05
N ARG A 75 9.10 5.97 0.77
CA ARG A 75 9.83 6.74 -0.25
C ARG A 75 9.58 8.24 -0.10
N LEU A 76 8.32 8.62 0.09
CA LEU A 76 7.91 10.02 0.21
C LEU A 76 8.53 10.72 1.43
N GLU A 77 8.86 9.98 2.50
CA GLU A 77 9.63 10.49 3.64
C GLU A 77 11.01 11.06 3.26
N SER A 78 11.56 10.67 2.10
CA SER A 78 12.84 11.19 1.59
C SER A 78 12.71 12.50 0.78
N LEU A 79 11.52 13.09 0.73
CA LEU A 79 11.34 14.44 0.18
C LEU A 79 11.87 15.48 1.16
N ASP A 80 12.42 16.57 0.63
CA ASP A 80 12.95 17.69 1.41
C ASP A 80 11.82 18.62 1.92
N GLU A 81 12.19 19.63 2.72
CA GLU A 81 11.26 20.59 3.34
C GLU A 81 10.41 21.40 2.34
N GLY A 82 10.78 21.41 1.06
CA GLY A 82 9.99 22.04 0.00
C GLY A 82 8.72 21.26 -0.38
N TRP A 83 8.49 20.10 0.25
CA TRP A 83 7.35 19.24 -0.01
C TRP A 83 6.50 19.04 1.25
N ALA A 84 5.18 18.97 1.07
CA ALA A 84 4.26 18.48 2.08
C ALA A 84 3.65 17.17 1.59
N VAL A 85 3.53 16.19 2.50
CA VAL A 85 2.94 14.89 2.22
C VAL A 85 1.83 14.64 3.23
N LEU A 86 0.66 14.27 2.71
CA LEU A 86 -0.46 13.77 3.49
C LEU A 86 -0.80 12.37 3.01
N HIS A 87 -1.26 11.52 3.93
CA HIS A 87 -1.64 10.15 3.65
C HIS A 87 -3.10 9.86 4.02
N SER A 88 -3.69 8.87 3.34
CA SER A 88 -5.05 8.39 3.57
C SER A 88 -6.07 9.53 3.61
N VAL A 89 -6.00 10.42 2.62
CA VAL A 89 -6.78 11.65 2.59
C VAL A 89 -8.19 11.32 2.10
N PRO A 90 -9.25 11.46 2.94
CA PRO A 90 -10.60 11.12 2.54
C PRO A 90 -11.06 12.08 1.44
N ILE A 91 -11.63 11.56 0.36
CA ILE A 91 -12.16 12.40 -0.71
C ILE A 91 -13.63 12.10 -0.99
N GLY A 92 -14.48 13.04 -0.57
CA GLY A 92 -15.91 12.97 -0.82
C GLY A 92 -16.76 12.25 0.20
N THR A 93 -17.98 11.90 -0.24
CA THR A 93 -19.05 11.40 0.62
C THR A 93 -19.26 9.89 0.56
N ARG A 94 -18.49 9.16 -0.27
CA ARG A 94 -18.66 7.71 -0.51
C ARG A 94 -17.57 6.86 0.15
N GLY A 95 -16.82 7.41 1.11
CA GLY A 95 -15.78 6.68 1.84
C GLY A 95 -14.57 6.28 0.99
N SER A 96 -14.32 6.95 -0.15
CA SER A 96 -13.07 6.78 -0.90
C SER A 96 -12.00 7.71 -0.36
N ASP A 97 -10.77 7.23 -0.27
CA ASP A 97 -9.59 8.00 0.10
C ASP A 97 -8.54 8.01 -1.01
N ILE A 98 -7.65 9.00 -0.94
CA ILE A 98 -6.43 9.09 -1.74
C ILE A 98 -5.29 8.59 -0.87
N ASP A 99 -4.56 7.58 -1.34
CA ASP A 99 -3.46 6.98 -0.59
C ASP A 99 -2.47 8.07 -0.13
N HIS A 100 -2.01 8.93 -1.06
CA HIS A 100 -1.17 10.08 -0.71
C HIS A 100 -1.49 11.34 -1.54
N VAL A 101 -1.47 12.50 -0.87
CA VAL A 101 -1.49 13.82 -1.47
C VAL A 101 -0.15 14.49 -1.21
N VAL A 102 0.55 14.88 -2.27
CA VAL A 102 1.88 15.51 -2.18
C VAL A 102 1.82 16.90 -2.78
N VAL A 103 2.36 17.89 -2.09
CA VAL A 103 2.39 19.29 -2.52
C VAL A 103 3.83 19.72 -2.66
N GLY A 104 4.15 20.37 -3.78
CA GLY A 104 5.44 21.02 -4.00
C GLY A 104 5.30 22.17 -4.99
N ALA A 105 6.42 22.80 -5.36
CA ALA A 105 6.40 23.96 -6.26
C ALA A 105 5.75 23.68 -7.63
N ALA A 106 5.71 22.42 -8.07
CA ALA A 106 5.07 22.00 -9.31
C ALA A 106 3.53 21.85 -9.22
N GLY A 107 2.94 21.99 -8.04
CA GLY A 107 1.51 21.79 -7.79
C GLY A 107 1.25 20.66 -6.80
N VAL A 108 0.04 20.11 -6.89
CA VAL A 108 -0.44 19.00 -6.05
C VAL A 108 -0.44 17.70 -6.86
N PHE A 109 -0.06 16.62 -6.19
CA PHE A 109 0.00 15.29 -6.75
C PHE A 109 -0.89 14.36 -5.95
N THR A 110 -1.82 13.69 -6.61
CA THR A 110 -2.55 12.57 -6.00
C THR A 110 -1.85 11.28 -6.42
N ILE A 111 -1.48 10.46 -5.44
CA ILE A 111 -0.69 9.25 -5.66
C ILE A 111 -1.53 8.08 -5.17
N ASN A 112 -1.82 7.18 -6.10
CA ASN A 112 -2.42 5.88 -5.83
C ASN A 112 -1.35 4.81 -5.94
N THR A 113 -1.31 3.88 -4.99
CA THR A 113 -0.40 2.76 -4.98
C THR A 113 -1.12 1.46 -5.32
N LYS A 114 -0.49 0.62 -6.13
CA LYS A 114 -1.02 -0.68 -6.55
C LYS A 114 0.07 -1.73 -6.44
N LEU A 115 -0.03 -2.55 -5.40
CA LEU A 115 0.87 -3.67 -5.18
C LEU A 115 0.37 -4.90 -5.94
N HIS A 116 1.19 -5.40 -6.86
CA HIS A 116 0.89 -6.57 -7.68
C HIS A 116 2.04 -7.59 -7.65
N GLU A 117 2.20 -8.30 -6.52
CA GLU A 117 3.27 -9.28 -6.33
C GLU A 117 3.28 -10.35 -7.44
N GLY A 118 4.38 -10.43 -8.19
CA GLY A 118 4.58 -11.44 -9.23
C GLY A 118 3.80 -11.20 -10.54
N ALA A 119 3.01 -10.13 -10.63
CA ALA A 119 2.18 -9.86 -11.81
C ALA A 119 2.97 -9.23 -12.95
N ARG A 120 2.42 -9.37 -14.17
CA ARG A 120 2.85 -8.64 -15.37
C ARG A 120 1.92 -7.47 -15.62
N ILE A 121 2.48 -6.27 -15.66
CA ILE A 121 1.75 -5.02 -15.88
C ILE A 121 2.03 -4.52 -17.29
N TRP A 122 0.98 -4.14 -18.00
CA TRP A 122 1.10 -3.50 -19.30
C TRP A 122 0.36 -2.17 -19.29
N VAL A 123 1.00 -1.13 -19.82
CA VAL A 123 0.47 0.23 -19.87
C VAL A 123 0.52 0.74 -21.31
N GLY A 124 -0.61 1.26 -21.79
CA GLY A 124 -0.71 2.08 -22.99
C GLY A 124 -1.44 3.39 -22.68
N SER A 125 -1.59 4.27 -23.68
CA SER A 125 -2.20 5.61 -23.49
C SER A 125 -3.54 5.65 -22.76
N ARG A 126 -4.38 4.61 -22.94
CA ARG A 126 -5.75 4.59 -22.41
C ARG A 126 -6.08 3.37 -21.55
N ARG A 127 -5.15 2.43 -21.38
CA ARG A 127 -5.43 1.15 -20.69
C ARG A 127 -4.25 0.73 -19.83
N LEU A 128 -4.57 0.22 -18.65
CA LEU A 128 -3.65 -0.46 -17.75
C LEU A 128 -4.17 -1.88 -17.55
N LEU A 129 -3.35 -2.87 -17.89
CA LEU A 129 -3.64 -4.29 -17.76
C LEU A 129 -2.81 -4.91 -16.63
N VAL A 130 -3.43 -5.78 -15.84
CA VAL A 130 -2.77 -6.62 -14.83
C VAL A 130 -2.98 -8.07 -15.23
N ASN A 131 -1.91 -8.81 -15.52
CA ASN A 131 -1.98 -10.20 -16.02
C ASN A 131 -2.93 -10.34 -17.25
N GLY A 132 -2.92 -9.36 -18.13
CA GLY A 132 -3.77 -9.33 -19.34
C GLY A 132 -5.21 -8.86 -19.11
N GLN A 133 -5.63 -8.63 -17.85
CA GLN A 133 -6.98 -8.16 -17.52
C GLN A 133 -7.03 -6.64 -17.43
N LYS A 134 -8.06 -6.03 -18.04
CA LYS A 134 -8.26 -4.56 -18.01
C LYS A 134 -8.65 -4.10 -16.62
N THR A 135 -8.01 -3.02 -16.17
CA THR A 135 -8.34 -2.34 -14.92
C THR A 135 -9.00 -0.99 -15.19
N ASP A 136 -9.62 -0.45 -14.14
CA ASP A 136 -10.21 0.89 -14.13
C ASP A 136 -9.28 1.96 -13.51
N HIS A 137 -8.02 1.62 -13.20
CA HIS A 137 -7.12 2.50 -12.44
C HIS A 137 -6.95 3.88 -13.08
N LEU A 138 -6.70 3.95 -14.40
CA LEU A 138 -6.57 5.23 -15.10
C LEU A 138 -7.84 6.09 -15.01
N ARG A 139 -9.02 5.46 -15.14
CA ARG A 139 -10.30 6.17 -15.05
C ARG A 139 -10.51 6.72 -13.63
N ASN A 140 -10.25 5.90 -12.62
CA ASN A 140 -10.44 6.29 -11.23
C ASN A 140 -9.48 7.42 -10.83
N THR A 141 -8.20 7.33 -11.22
CA THR A 141 -7.22 8.40 -10.95
C THR A 141 -7.60 9.71 -11.65
N ARG A 142 -8.19 9.68 -12.85
CA ARG A 142 -8.70 10.91 -13.51
C ARG A 142 -9.81 11.59 -12.71
N TYR A 143 -10.77 10.81 -12.21
CA TYR A 143 -11.84 11.35 -11.38
C TYR A 143 -11.29 11.95 -10.07
N GLU A 144 -10.30 11.29 -9.48
CA GLU A 144 -9.63 11.78 -8.27
C GLU A 144 -8.89 13.09 -8.52
N ILE A 145 -8.12 13.20 -9.62
CA ILE A 145 -7.43 14.44 -10.01
C ILE A 145 -8.43 15.58 -10.13
N GLU A 146 -9.51 15.38 -10.88
CA GLU A 146 -10.48 16.44 -11.16
C GLU A 146 -11.21 16.87 -9.89
N ARG A 147 -11.58 15.91 -9.05
CA ARG A 147 -12.22 16.19 -7.76
C ARG A 147 -11.30 16.97 -6.84
N THR A 148 -10.04 16.55 -6.73
CA THR A 148 -9.02 17.22 -5.93
C THR A 148 -8.77 18.63 -6.43
N ARG A 149 -8.61 18.81 -7.75
CA ARG A 149 -8.45 20.13 -8.37
C ARG A 149 -9.60 21.05 -8.02
N LYS A 150 -10.84 20.62 -8.23
CA LYS A 150 -12.04 21.42 -7.95
C LYS A 150 -12.08 21.84 -6.48
N LEU A 151 -11.85 20.89 -5.59
CA LEU A 151 -11.89 21.10 -4.14
C LEU A 151 -10.84 22.13 -3.70
N LEU A 152 -9.57 21.87 -4.02
CA LEU A 152 -8.46 22.72 -3.61
C LEU A 152 -8.52 24.10 -4.25
N SER A 153 -8.94 24.19 -5.52
CA SER A 153 -9.06 25.48 -6.21
C SER A 153 -10.18 26.34 -5.62
N THR A 154 -11.28 25.71 -5.20
CA THR A 154 -12.38 26.41 -4.52
C THR A 154 -11.92 26.95 -3.17
N ALA A 155 -11.26 26.10 -2.36
CA ALA A 155 -10.81 26.48 -1.03
C ALA A 155 -9.65 27.49 -1.05
N ALA A 156 -8.73 27.39 -2.02
CA ALA A 156 -7.61 28.31 -2.16
C ALA A 156 -7.94 29.61 -2.91
N GLY A 157 -9.08 29.68 -3.62
CA GLY A 157 -9.47 30.83 -4.44
C GLY A 157 -8.58 31.05 -5.68
N ILE A 158 -7.81 30.05 -6.10
CA ILE A 158 -6.91 30.08 -7.26
C ILE A 158 -6.99 28.76 -8.02
N ASP A 159 -6.62 28.75 -9.31
CA ASP A 159 -6.45 27.50 -10.04
C ASP A 159 -5.25 26.72 -9.49
N VAL A 160 -5.51 25.53 -8.92
CA VAL A 160 -4.49 24.66 -8.33
C VAL A 160 -4.10 23.58 -9.35
N PRO A 161 -2.84 23.54 -9.83
CA PRO A 161 -2.38 22.47 -10.69
C PRO A 161 -2.40 21.13 -9.94
N VAL A 162 -3.17 20.16 -10.45
CA VAL A 162 -3.24 18.80 -9.90
C VAL A 162 -2.87 17.78 -10.96
N ARG A 163 -2.03 16.80 -10.61
CA ARG A 163 -1.65 15.66 -11.45
C ARG A 163 -1.73 14.36 -10.66
N GLY A 164 -2.08 13.27 -11.31
CA GLY A 164 -2.18 11.96 -10.65
C GLY A 164 -1.05 11.03 -11.04
N ALA A 165 -0.66 10.16 -10.10
CA ALA A 165 0.26 9.07 -10.34
C ALA A 165 -0.31 7.74 -9.85
N ILE A 166 -0.08 6.68 -10.62
CA ILE A 166 -0.30 5.29 -10.22
C ILE A 166 1.08 4.65 -10.02
N VAL A 167 1.40 4.33 -8.78
CA VAL A 167 2.67 3.73 -8.39
C VAL A 167 2.51 2.22 -8.27
N ILE A 168 3.22 1.50 -9.13
CA ILE A 168 3.21 0.03 -9.17
C ILE A 168 4.32 -0.50 -8.25
N VAL A 169 3.94 -1.35 -7.30
CA VAL A 169 4.83 -1.98 -6.32
C VAL A 169 4.83 -3.51 -6.54
N GLY A 170 6.00 -4.14 -6.46
CA GLY A 170 6.13 -5.61 -6.42
C GLY A 170 5.80 -6.37 -7.72
N ALA A 171 5.53 -5.68 -8.82
CA ALA A 171 5.32 -6.31 -10.12
C ALA A 171 6.58 -7.05 -10.60
N LYS A 172 6.37 -8.24 -11.20
CA LYS A 172 7.45 -9.01 -11.83
C LYS A 172 7.99 -8.29 -13.07
N GLU A 173 7.10 -7.66 -13.82
CA GLU A 173 7.41 -6.98 -15.06
C GLU A 173 6.44 -5.82 -15.27
N ILE A 174 6.95 -4.68 -15.74
CA ILE A 174 6.14 -3.53 -16.11
C ILE A 174 6.55 -3.12 -17.54
N THR A 175 5.65 -3.33 -18.50
CA THR A 175 5.80 -2.88 -19.88
C THR A 175 5.00 -1.61 -20.10
N ILE A 176 5.68 -0.48 -20.25
CA ILE A 176 5.05 0.79 -20.64
C ILE A 176 5.25 0.96 -22.15
N ARG A 177 4.21 0.69 -22.94
CA ARG A 177 4.23 0.93 -24.40
C ARG A 177 4.04 2.41 -24.71
N GLU A 178 3.15 3.05 -23.96
CA GLU A 178 2.83 4.46 -24.13
C GLU A 178 2.34 5.00 -22.78
N GLN A 179 2.88 6.15 -22.38
CA GLN A 179 2.50 6.81 -21.14
C GLN A 179 1.15 7.52 -21.34
N PRO A 180 0.16 7.35 -20.44
CA PRO A 180 -1.02 8.20 -20.44
C PRO A 180 -0.61 9.67 -20.23
N GLU A 181 -1.17 10.57 -21.04
CA GLU A 181 -0.79 12.00 -21.01
C GLU A 181 -1.13 12.68 -19.68
N ASP A 182 -2.22 12.23 -19.06
CA ASP A 182 -2.86 12.88 -17.91
C ASP A 182 -2.59 12.18 -16.57
N VAL A 183 -2.07 10.95 -16.60
CA VAL A 183 -1.77 10.14 -15.42
C VAL A 183 -0.39 9.48 -15.54
N ALA A 184 0.46 9.71 -14.54
CA ALA A 184 1.77 9.07 -14.49
C ALA A 184 1.68 7.65 -13.90
N VAL A 185 1.75 6.61 -14.72
CA VAL A 185 2.04 5.25 -14.27
C VAL A 185 3.54 5.06 -14.09
N LEU A 186 3.97 4.65 -12.89
CA LEU A 186 5.38 4.59 -12.49
C LEU A 186 5.67 3.28 -11.75
N ALA A 187 6.87 2.75 -11.89
CA ALA A 187 7.39 1.79 -10.90
C ALA A 187 7.78 2.55 -9.62
N ALA A 188 7.58 1.94 -8.45
CA ALA A 188 7.86 2.59 -7.15
C ALA A 188 9.24 3.28 -7.03
N PRO A 189 10.35 2.71 -7.53
CA PRO A 189 11.65 3.39 -7.48
C PRO A 189 11.74 4.69 -8.31
N GLN A 190 10.81 4.91 -9.25
CA GLN A 190 10.79 6.10 -10.11
C GLN A 190 10.05 7.28 -9.48
N LEU A 191 9.27 7.05 -8.41
CA LEU A 191 8.35 8.05 -7.84
C LEU A 191 9.04 9.37 -7.50
N LEU A 192 10.08 9.35 -6.65
CA LEU A 192 10.75 10.57 -6.20
C LEU A 192 11.41 11.32 -7.34
N ARG A 193 12.06 10.59 -8.26
CA ARG A 193 12.69 11.19 -9.43
C ARG A 193 11.65 11.87 -10.32
N TRP A 194 10.48 11.26 -10.48
CA TRP A 194 9.39 11.84 -11.25
C TRP A 194 8.87 13.11 -10.58
N LEU A 195 8.59 13.09 -9.28
CA LEU A 195 8.15 14.28 -8.53
C LEU A 195 9.15 15.45 -8.66
N LYS A 196 10.43 15.19 -8.40
CA LYS A 196 11.49 16.22 -8.43
C LYS A 196 11.78 16.79 -9.83
N LYS A 197 11.38 16.09 -10.90
CA LYS A 197 11.56 16.56 -12.29
C LYS A 197 10.43 17.46 -12.79
N GLN A 198 9.37 17.67 -12.00
CA GLN A 198 8.25 18.49 -12.45
C GLN A 198 8.61 19.97 -12.46
N LYS A 199 8.13 20.68 -13.48
CA LYS A 199 8.37 22.12 -13.62
C LYS A 199 7.60 22.86 -12.52
N PRO A 200 8.22 23.82 -11.81
CA PRO A 200 7.52 24.68 -10.87
C PRO A 200 6.40 25.46 -11.56
N LEU A 201 5.19 25.43 -10.98
CA LEU A 201 4.00 26.16 -11.45
C LEU A 201 3.44 27.11 -10.37
N LEU A 202 3.80 26.88 -9.11
CA LEU A 202 3.43 27.71 -7.97
C LEU A 202 4.64 28.55 -7.54
N ASN A 203 4.42 29.85 -7.38
CA ASN A 203 5.38 30.70 -6.68
C ASN A 203 5.32 30.44 -5.16
N PRO A 204 6.28 30.93 -4.35
CA PRO A 204 6.31 30.63 -2.91
C PRO A 204 5.03 31.01 -2.16
N ALA A 205 4.42 32.16 -2.48
CA ALA A 205 3.18 32.59 -1.83
C ALA A 205 2.00 31.65 -2.14
N LYS A 206 1.83 31.25 -3.41
CA LYS A 206 0.81 30.28 -3.81
C LYS A 206 1.07 28.90 -3.23
N LEU A 207 2.32 28.46 -3.17
CA LEU A 207 2.69 27.17 -2.57
C LEU A 207 2.30 27.14 -1.08
N THR A 208 2.59 28.19 -0.32
CA THR A 208 2.18 28.31 1.08
C THR A 208 0.66 28.26 1.23
N ALA A 209 -0.08 29.02 0.43
CA ALA A 209 -1.55 29.04 0.47
C ALA A 209 -2.16 27.66 0.14
N VAL A 210 -1.67 27.01 -0.93
CA VAL A 210 -2.13 25.67 -1.32
C VAL A 210 -1.79 24.63 -0.26
N THR A 211 -0.59 24.71 0.33
CA THR A 211 -0.16 23.79 1.39
C THR A 211 -1.04 23.93 2.64
N ALA A 212 -1.42 25.15 3.01
CA ALA A 212 -2.32 25.40 4.13
C ALA A 212 -3.70 24.76 3.89
N VAL A 213 -4.28 24.97 2.71
CA VAL A 213 -5.57 24.38 2.31
C VAL A 213 -5.51 22.86 2.27
N VAL A 214 -4.42 22.28 1.75
CA VAL A 214 -4.23 20.83 1.71
C VAL A 214 -4.13 20.23 3.12
N ARG A 215 -3.50 20.92 4.07
CA ARG A 215 -3.36 20.46 5.46
C ARG A 215 -4.63 20.61 6.31
N ASP A 216 -5.58 21.42 5.87
CA ASP A 216 -6.85 21.58 6.56
C ASP A 216 -7.78 20.40 6.28
N GLU A 217 -8.05 19.58 7.30
CA GLU A 217 -8.97 18.43 7.23
C GLU A 217 -10.35 18.84 6.72
N ALA A 218 -10.84 20.04 7.12
CA ALA A 218 -12.16 20.54 6.73
C ALA A 218 -12.28 20.79 5.23
N THR A 219 -11.16 20.93 4.51
CA THR A 219 -11.15 21.03 3.05
C THR A 219 -11.62 19.74 2.40
N TRP A 220 -11.30 18.57 2.95
CA TRP A 220 -11.38 17.28 2.25
C TRP A 220 -12.70 16.54 2.46
N SER A 221 -13.07 16.35 3.71
CA SER A 221 -14.27 15.63 4.10
C SER A 221 -14.63 15.95 5.54
N SER A 222 -15.91 15.78 5.88
CA SER A 222 -16.36 15.76 7.28
C SER A 222 -16.20 14.38 7.92
N GLN A 223 -15.76 13.37 7.17
CA GLN A 223 -15.51 12.03 7.70
C GLN A 223 -14.11 11.96 8.33
N PRO A 224 -14.00 11.52 9.59
CA PRO A 224 -12.70 11.40 10.24
C PRO A 224 -11.87 10.29 9.61
N GLN A 225 -10.54 10.43 9.62
CA GLN A 225 -9.65 9.32 9.32
C GLN A 225 -9.84 8.20 10.36
N PRO A 226 -9.81 6.92 9.94
CA PRO A 226 -9.97 5.82 10.87
C PRO A 226 -8.78 5.78 11.84
N LEU A 227 -9.07 5.59 13.13
CA LEU A 227 -8.04 5.28 14.11
C LEU A 227 -7.54 3.85 13.88
N VAL A 228 -6.24 3.71 13.66
CA VAL A 228 -5.63 2.44 13.26
C VAL A 228 -4.75 1.88 14.37
N ASP A 229 -4.92 0.60 14.64
CA ASP A 229 -4.02 -0.17 15.49
C ASP A 229 -2.80 -0.64 14.68
N ALA A 230 -1.83 0.26 14.53
CA ALA A 230 -0.58 -0.01 13.81
C ALA A 230 0.21 -1.18 14.44
N GLN A 231 0.11 -1.34 15.76
CA GLN A 231 0.74 -2.45 16.47
C GLN A 231 0.11 -3.78 16.05
N ARG A 232 -1.22 -3.87 16.03
CA ARG A 232 -1.93 -5.07 15.57
C ARG A 232 -1.64 -5.42 14.13
N PHE A 233 -1.53 -4.42 13.24
CA PHE A 233 -1.11 -4.67 11.87
C PHE A 233 0.33 -5.21 11.80
N SER A 234 1.25 -4.70 12.61
CA SER A 234 2.64 -5.20 12.68
C SER A 234 2.72 -6.66 13.16
N GLU A 235 1.86 -7.07 14.10
CA GLU A 235 1.71 -8.45 14.54
C GLU A 235 1.23 -9.36 13.40
N LEU A 236 0.16 -8.96 12.71
CA LEU A 236 -0.36 -9.68 11.56
C LEU A 236 0.73 -9.85 10.48
N ARG A 237 1.50 -8.78 10.19
CA ARG A 237 2.62 -8.83 9.25
C ARG A 237 3.67 -9.85 9.67
N ARG A 238 4.10 -9.85 10.94
CA ARG A 238 5.06 -10.85 11.46
C ARG A 238 4.54 -12.28 11.31
N GLU A 239 3.25 -12.50 11.54
CA GLU A 239 2.62 -13.81 11.35
C GLU A 239 2.59 -14.26 9.88
N VAL A 240 2.31 -13.34 8.94
CA VAL A 240 2.34 -13.62 7.49
C VAL A 240 3.75 -13.96 7.03
N GLU A 241 4.73 -13.18 7.45
CA GLU A 241 6.13 -13.40 7.12
C GLU A 241 6.67 -14.70 7.70
N SER A 242 6.31 -15.06 8.95
CA SER A 242 6.70 -16.34 9.54
C SER A 242 6.09 -17.52 8.79
N ALA A 243 4.82 -17.43 8.42
CA ALA A 243 4.14 -18.45 7.62
C ALA A 243 4.82 -18.65 6.25
N ARG A 244 5.22 -17.55 5.59
CA ARG A 244 5.98 -17.58 4.33
C ARG A 244 7.33 -18.27 4.51
N ARG A 245 8.10 -17.92 5.55
CA ARG A 245 9.40 -18.55 5.85
C ARG A 245 9.27 -20.05 6.10
N ILE A 246 8.32 -20.46 6.93
CA ILE A 246 8.06 -21.87 7.24
C ILE A 246 7.71 -22.65 5.96
N ARG A 247 6.89 -22.08 5.07
CA ARG A 247 6.53 -22.72 3.80
C ARG A 247 7.74 -22.90 2.87
N MET A 248 8.62 -21.90 2.80
CA MET A 248 9.86 -22.01 2.02
C MET A 248 10.78 -23.10 2.58
N LEU A 249 10.89 -23.21 3.91
CA LEU A 249 11.65 -24.28 4.55
C LEU A 249 11.09 -25.67 4.20
N TRP A 250 9.77 -25.86 4.28
CA TRP A 250 9.15 -27.12 3.86
C TRP A 250 9.36 -27.43 2.38
N GLY A 251 9.31 -26.41 1.51
CA GLY A 251 9.65 -26.56 0.09
C GLY A 251 11.09 -27.02 -0.11
N GLY A 252 12.03 -26.48 0.67
CA GLY A 252 13.43 -26.90 0.66
C GLY A 252 13.63 -28.34 1.15
N VAL A 253 12.96 -28.73 2.24
CA VAL A 253 12.99 -30.12 2.75
C VAL A 253 12.48 -31.10 1.69
N LEU A 254 11.37 -30.76 1.02
CA LEU A 254 10.83 -31.59 -0.06
C LEU A 254 11.81 -31.70 -1.24
N LEU A 255 12.44 -30.60 -1.64
CA LEU A 255 13.45 -30.60 -2.70
C LEU A 255 14.65 -31.51 -2.36
N VAL A 256 15.17 -31.42 -1.12
CA VAL A 256 16.25 -32.29 -0.65
C VAL A 256 15.82 -33.75 -0.64
N ALA A 257 14.60 -34.07 -0.17
CA ALA A 257 14.08 -35.43 -0.18
C ALA A 257 13.97 -36.00 -1.61
N ILE A 258 13.48 -35.19 -2.57
CA ILE A 258 13.39 -35.57 -3.98
C ILE A 258 14.79 -35.85 -4.56
N LEU A 259 15.77 -35.00 -4.28
CA LEU A 259 17.14 -35.19 -4.79
C LEU A 259 17.81 -36.42 -4.15
N SER A 260 17.65 -36.63 -2.84
CA SER A 260 18.23 -37.77 -2.12
C SER A 260 17.67 -39.12 -2.55
N VAL A 261 16.42 -39.19 -3.03
CA VAL A 261 15.81 -40.44 -3.52
C VAL A 261 15.93 -40.57 -5.04
N GLY A 262 15.71 -39.49 -5.78
CA GLY A 262 15.66 -39.48 -7.24
C GLY A 262 17.02 -39.61 -7.91
N VAL A 263 18.07 -39.02 -7.34
CA VAL A 263 19.42 -39.12 -7.92
C VAL A 263 19.97 -40.55 -7.82
N PRO A 264 19.93 -41.24 -6.66
CA PRO A 264 20.37 -42.63 -6.60
C PRO A 264 19.55 -43.56 -7.50
N PHE A 265 18.23 -43.38 -7.58
CA PHE A 265 17.37 -44.16 -8.45
C PHE A 265 17.69 -43.95 -9.94
N ALA A 266 17.91 -42.70 -10.37
CA ALA A 266 18.28 -42.38 -11.75
C ALA A 266 19.67 -42.91 -12.10
N VAL A 267 20.63 -42.86 -11.17
CA VAL A 267 21.97 -43.43 -11.33
C VAL A 267 21.88 -44.96 -11.47
N ASP A 268 21.11 -45.65 -10.61
CA ASP A 268 20.90 -47.10 -10.69
C ASP A 268 20.17 -47.52 -11.99
N LEU A 269 19.23 -46.72 -12.47
CA LEU A 269 18.57 -46.98 -13.75
C LEU A 269 19.52 -46.77 -14.94
N TYR A 270 20.32 -45.70 -14.92
CA TYR A 270 21.29 -45.42 -15.96
C TYR A 270 22.35 -46.52 -16.07
N THR A 271 22.90 -46.98 -14.94
CA THR A 271 23.89 -48.07 -14.93
C THR A 271 23.30 -49.38 -15.45
N ARG A 272 22.01 -49.68 -15.19
CA ARG A 272 21.35 -50.88 -15.72
C ARG A 272 21.05 -50.83 -17.21
N VAL A 273 20.75 -49.65 -17.76
CA VAL A 273 20.34 -49.50 -19.17
C VAL A 273 21.53 -49.29 -20.11
N PHE A 274 22.57 -48.59 -19.66
CA PHE A 274 23.69 -48.17 -20.52
C PHE A 274 25.07 -48.64 -20.04
N GLY A 275 25.15 -49.36 -18.92
CA GLY A 275 26.40 -49.82 -18.33
C GLY A 275 26.94 -51.17 -18.84
N SER A 276 26.42 -51.69 -19.96
CA SER A 276 26.91 -52.92 -20.62
C SER A 276 27.84 -52.62 -21.78
#